data_AF-A0A7C6FN66-F1
#
_entry.id   AF-A0A7C6FN66-F1
#
_cell.length_a   1.000
_cell.length_b   1.000
_cell.length_c   1.000
_cell.angle_alpha   90.00
_cell.angle_beta   90.00
_cell.angle_gamma   90.00
#
_symmetry.space_group_name_H-M   'P 1'
#
loop_
_entity.id
_entity.type
_entity.pdbx_description
1 polymer ?
#
loop_
_entity_poly.entity_id
_entity_poly.type
_entity_poly.pdbx_seq_one_letter_code
_entity_poly.pdbx_strand_id
1 'polypeptide(L)'
;GIRISLDVKELIFHEIAGTKASRKVLQTLQNLQIGESEIDASQHLAIDGDPLSVHPNINFGLENVLPGLKSPTYQKKLELGEIITVGMGYRRALVARTGLYVRKKEEIPPAMEGIVENFYTPYFKALCNWYEALHIGALGDEVFQAVKKSIGDFKAFGIGLNPGHLTHTEEWTNSIFFQGSTHQIKSGMALQCDIIAFPGEPYGGVHIEDGLFVADEATREIIQVQYPDSWKRIEKRRKIMKETLGIHIADEVMPTSDIQAMLFPYMGDTKIVLKK
;
A
#
# COMPACT_ATOMS: atom_id res chain seq x y z
N GLY A 1 10.36 4.71 21.23
CA GLY A 1 9.24 4.91 22.17
C GLY A 1 8.59 3.56 22.44
N ILE A 2 7.89 3.40 23.56
CA ILE A 2 7.30 2.10 23.96
C ILE A 2 6.29 1.61 22.90
N ARG A 3 5.53 2.52 22.28
CA ARG A 3 4.52 2.23 21.24
C ARG A 3 5.08 1.95 19.84
N ILE A 4 6.39 1.92 19.65
CA ILE A 4 7.01 1.63 18.34
C ILE A 4 7.95 0.42 18.39
N SER A 5 7.91 -0.32 19.50
CA SER A 5 8.68 -1.53 19.73
C SER A 5 7.71 -2.58 20.26
N LEU A 6 7.05 -3.24 19.32
CA LEU A 6 5.97 -4.19 19.54
C LEU A 6 6.50 -5.54 20.01
N ASP A 7 5.74 -6.20 20.88
CA ASP A 7 5.95 -7.61 21.16
C ASP A 7 5.45 -8.49 20.01
N VAL A 8 5.82 -9.78 20.04
CA VAL A 8 5.44 -10.75 19.01
C VAL A 8 3.92 -10.81 18.81
N LYS A 9 3.14 -10.74 19.89
CA LYS A 9 1.68 -10.89 19.78
C LYS A 9 1.06 -9.71 19.06
N GLU A 10 1.51 -8.49 19.34
CA GLU A 10 1.07 -7.31 18.60
C GLU A 10 1.50 -7.38 17.13
N LEU A 11 2.72 -7.83 16.82
CA LEU A 11 3.16 -8.06 15.42
C LEU A 11 2.24 -9.03 14.67
N ILE A 12 1.79 -10.09 15.33
CA ILE A 12 0.83 -11.04 14.74
C ILE A 12 -0.55 -10.39 14.53
N PHE A 13 -0.99 -9.49 15.41
CA PHE A 13 -2.21 -8.73 15.16
C PHE A 13 -2.09 -7.78 13.97
N HIS A 14 -0.92 -7.17 13.74
CA HIS A 14 -0.65 -6.43 12.51
C HIS A 14 -0.75 -7.35 11.27
N GLU A 15 -0.20 -8.57 11.34
CA GLU A 15 -0.30 -9.54 10.24
C GLU A 15 -1.73 -9.94 9.92
N ILE A 16 -2.54 -10.23 10.93
CA ILE A 16 -3.95 -10.60 10.75
C ILE A 16 -4.76 -9.42 10.22
N ALA A 17 -4.57 -8.22 10.77
CA ALA A 17 -5.24 -7.00 10.31
C ALA A 17 -4.86 -6.67 8.86
N GLY A 18 -3.58 -6.77 8.49
CA GLY A 18 -3.09 -6.57 7.13
C GLY A 18 -3.67 -7.58 6.14
N THR A 19 -3.73 -8.86 6.53
CA THR A 19 -4.37 -9.93 5.73
C THR A 19 -5.82 -9.58 5.42
N LYS A 20 -6.54 -9.08 6.43
CA LYS A 20 -7.96 -8.78 6.34
C LYS A 20 -8.24 -7.53 5.52
N ALA A 21 -7.50 -6.45 5.76
CA ALA A 21 -7.61 -5.21 5.00
C ALA A 21 -7.31 -5.44 3.51
N SER A 22 -6.20 -6.12 3.21
CA SER A 22 -5.78 -6.41 1.84
C SER A 22 -6.78 -7.26 1.06
N ARG A 23 -7.36 -8.29 1.68
CA ARG A 23 -8.40 -9.11 1.05
C ARG A 23 -9.65 -8.32 0.73
N LYS A 24 -10.05 -7.39 1.60
CA LYS A 24 -11.23 -6.55 1.38
C LYS A 24 -11.01 -5.55 0.26
N VAL A 25 -9.85 -4.91 0.21
CA VAL A 25 -9.47 -4.04 -0.91
C VAL A 25 -9.47 -4.83 -2.22
N LEU A 26 -8.83 -5.99 -2.25
CA LEU A 26 -8.81 -6.85 -3.44
C LEU A 26 -10.22 -7.30 -3.86
N GLN A 27 -11.04 -7.74 -2.89
CA GLN A 27 -12.42 -8.14 -3.12
C GLN A 27 -13.23 -6.98 -3.71
N THR A 28 -13.11 -5.77 -3.17
CA THR A 28 -13.78 -4.59 -3.72
C THR A 28 -13.38 -4.37 -5.16
N LEU A 29 -12.08 -4.30 -5.46
CA LEU A 29 -11.58 -4.11 -6.83
C LEU A 29 -12.10 -5.17 -7.80
N GLN A 30 -12.19 -6.43 -7.36
CA GLN A 30 -12.68 -7.53 -8.20
C GLN A 30 -14.19 -7.51 -8.44
N ASN A 31 -14.96 -6.82 -7.60
CA ASN A 31 -16.43 -6.80 -7.68
C ASN A 31 -16.99 -5.48 -8.22
N LEU A 32 -16.19 -4.42 -8.35
CA LEU A 32 -16.61 -3.13 -8.90
C LEU A 32 -17.33 -3.27 -10.25
N GLN A 33 -18.50 -2.64 -10.38
CA GLN A 33 -19.25 -2.58 -11.63
C GLN A 33 -19.40 -1.14 -12.14
N ILE A 34 -19.26 -0.95 -13.45
CA ILE A 34 -19.53 0.35 -14.07
C ILE A 34 -20.99 0.75 -13.78
N GLY A 35 -21.19 2.00 -13.37
CA GLY A 35 -22.51 2.54 -13.02
C GLY A 35 -22.92 2.35 -11.55
N GLU A 36 -22.17 1.57 -10.77
CA GLU A 36 -22.33 1.44 -9.32
C GLU A 36 -21.92 2.74 -8.62
N SER A 37 -22.67 3.14 -7.58
CA SER A 37 -22.30 4.32 -6.77
C SER A 37 -21.13 4.00 -5.83
N GLU A 38 -20.41 5.01 -5.35
CA GLU A 38 -19.35 4.82 -4.34
C GLU A 38 -19.90 4.14 -3.07
N ILE A 39 -21.11 4.49 -2.63
CA ILE A 39 -21.76 3.86 -1.47
C ILE A 39 -22.11 2.40 -1.74
N ASP A 40 -22.63 2.06 -2.91
CA ASP A 40 -22.94 0.66 -3.24
C ASP A 40 -21.65 -0.16 -3.34
N ALA A 41 -20.62 0.37 -4.00
CA ALA A 41 -19.30 -0.24 -4.09
C ALA A 41 -18.65 -0.45 -2.72
N SER A 42 -18.96 0.42 -1.75
CA SER A 42 -18.46 0.27 -0.39
C SER A 42 -18.96 -0.97 0.35
N GLN A 43 -20.08 -1.55 -0.08
CA GLN A 43 -20.59 -2.80 0.49
C GLN A 43 -19.66 -3.98 0.20
N HIS A 44 -18.87 -3.93 -0.88
CA HIS A 44 -17.92 -5.01 -1.22
C HIS A 44 -16.78 -5.16 -0.21
N LEU A 45 -16.50 -4.13 0.60
CA LEU A 45 -15.53 -4.24 1.71
C LEU A 45 -15.99 -5.24 2.77
N ALA A 46 -17.30 -5.50 2.87
CA ALA A 46 -17.90 -6.44 3.81
C ALA A 46 -17.37 -6.29 5.24
N ILE A 47 -17.26 -5.04 5.72
CA ILE A 47 -16.63 -4.67 6.99
C ILE A 47 -17.29 -5.45 8.15
N ASP A 48 -16.47 -6.09 8.98
CA ASP A 48 -16.93 -6.80 10.18
C ASP A 48 -16.77 -5.93 11.45
N GLY A 49 -17.08 -6.50 12.61
CA GLY A 49 -17.13 -5.77 13.88
C GLY A 49 -15.79 -5.37 14.50
N ASP A 50 -14.68 -5.49 13.78
CA ASP A 50 -13.34 -5.15 14.27
C ASP A 50 -13.09 -3.63 14.15
N PRO A 51 -12.44 -2.95 15.11
CA PRO A 51 -12.31 -1.50 15.08
C PRO A 51 -11.52 -0.98 13.88
N LEU A 52 -12.05 0.07 13.25
CA LEU A 52 -11.39 0.79 12.17
C LEU A 52 -10.40 1.82 12.73
N SER A 53 -9.34 2.10 11.98
CA SER A 53 -8.38 3.17 12.26
C SER A 53 -8.70 4.46 11.49
N VAL A 54 -9.30 4.30 10.31
CA VAL A 54 -9.84 5.37 9.45
C VAL A 54 -11.20 4.94 8.91
N HIS A 55 -11.99 5.89 8.42
CA HIS A 55 -13.18 5.51 7.66
C HIS A 55 -12.76 4.89 6.32
N PRO A 56 -13.57 4.01 5.71
CA PRO A 56 -13.25 3.44 4.41
C PRO A 56 -13.31 4.49 3.29
N ASN A 57 -12.34 4.45 2.38
CA ASN A 57 -12.23 5.40 1.27
C ASN A 57 -12.52 4.67 -0.03
N ILE A 58 -13.68 4.88 -0.62
CA ILE A 58 -14.04 4.36 -1.94
C ILE A 58 -14.53 5.54 -2.75
N ASN A 59 -13.70 5.99 -3.67
CA ASN A 59 -13.91 7.23 -4.40
C ASN A 59 -13.61 7.06 -5.88
N PHE A 60 -14.46 7.63 -6.73
CA PHE A 60 -14.35 7.57 -8.18
C PHE A 60 -14.24 8.96 -8.79
N GLY A 61 -13.39 9.10 -9.79
CA GLY A 61 -13.12 10.38 -10.42
C GLY A 61 -12.18 11.25 -9.58
N LEU A 62 -11.36 12.05 -10.26
CA LEU A 62 -10.27 12.78 -9.64
C LEU A 62 -10.75 13.76 -8.55
N GLU A 63 -11.91 14.39 -8.74
CA GLU A 63 -12.52 15.31 -7.75
C GLU A 63 -12.79 14.63 -6.40
N ASN A 64 -13.25 13.36 -6.41
CA ASN A 64 -13.54 12.64 -5.18
C ASN A 64 -12.32 11.95 -4.58
N VAL A 65 -11.32 11.63 -5.42
CA VAL A 65 -10.07 10.99 -5.00
C VAL A 65 -9.10 11.99 -4.35
N LEU A 66 -8.95 13.19 -4.91
CA LEU A 66 -7.95 14.18 -4.48
C LEU A 66 -8.00 14.58 -2.99
N PRO A 67 -9.16 14.68 -2.33
CA PRO A 67 -9.20 15.00 -0.91
C PRO A 67 -8.55 13.94 0.00
N GLY A 68 -8.26 12.74 -0.52
CA GLY A 68 -7.49 11.68 0.16
C GLY A 68 -8.26 10.89 1.23
N LEU A 69 -9.09 11.57 2.03
CA LEU A 69 -9.89 10.99 3.13
C LEU A 69 -11.37 11.34 2.99
N LYS A 70 -11.92 11.23 1.78
CA LYS A 70 -13.33 11.53 1.51
C LYS A 70 -14.17 10.26 1.68
N SER A 71 -15.24 10.35 2.47
CA SER A 71 -16.20 9.25 2.56
C SER A 71 -16.94 9.02 1.22
N PRO A 72 -17.33 7.78 0.91
CA PRO A 72 -18.12 7.45 -0.28
C PRO A 72 -19.40 8.29 -0.37
N THR A 73 -19.79 8.68 -1.59
CA THR A 73 -21.01 9.44 -1.87
C THR A 73 -22.09 8.59 -2.53
N TYR A 74 -23.36 8.99 -2.41
CA TYR A 74 -24.49 8.27 -3.01
C TYR A 74 -24.65 8.56 -4.50
N GLN A 75 -24.08 9.66 -5.00
CA GLN A 75 -24.35 10.17 -6.35
C GLN A 75 -23.25 9.81 -7.35
N LYS A 76 -21.97 9.79 -6.92
CA LYS A 76 -20.87 9.51 -7.84
C LYS A 76 -20.89 8.04 -8.23
N LYS A 77 -20.95 7.80 -9.55
CA LYS A 77 -20.92 6.47 -10.15
C LYS A 77 -19.57 6.19 -10.78
N LEU A 78 -19.19 4.92 -10.78
CA LEU A 78 -17.98 4.44 -11.44
C LEU A 78 -18.12 4.49 -12.95
N GLU A 79 -17.18 5.15 -13.62
CA GLU A 79 -17.07 5.17 -15.07
C GLU A 79 -15.72 4.58 -15.53
N LEU A 80 -15.70 4.05 -16.76
CA LEU A 80 -14.47 3.54 -17.36
C LEU A 80 -13.51 4.69 -17.68
N GLY A 81 -12.22 4.53 -17.38
CA GLY A 81 -11.21 5.55 -17.67
C GLY A 81 -11.06 6.62 -16.59
N GLU A 82 -11.70 6.47 -15.44
CA GLU A 82 -11.51 7.37 -14.30
C GLU A 82 -10.43 6.85 -13.33
N ILE A 83 -9.80 7.77 -12.61
CA ILE A 83 -9.00 7.42 -11.44
C ILE A 83 -9.93 7.06 -10.30
N ILE A 84 -9.60 5.97 -9.59
CA ILE A 84 -10.33 5.51 -8.42
C ILE A 84 -9.39 5.28 -7.25
N THR A 85 -9.93 5.34 -6.04
CA THR A 85 -9.27 4.92 -4.80
C THR A 85 -10.13 3.92 -4.05
N VAL A 86 -9.50 2.86 -3.55
CA VAL A 86 -10.08 1.92 -2.60
C VAL A 86 -9.11 1.76 -1.43
N GLY A 87 -9.53 2.16 -0.23
CA GLY A 87 -8.77 2.11 1.00
C GLY A 87 -9.56 1.52 2.16
N MET A 88 -8.91 0.65 2.94
CA MET A 88 -9.50 0.01 4.11
C MET A 88 -8.51 0.00 5.27
N GLY A 89 -8.89 0.64 6.38
CA GLY A 89 -8.09 0.69 7.60
C GLY A 89 -8.75 -0.04 8.76
N TYR A 90 -8.14 -1.12 9.21
CA TYR A 90 -8.37 -1.68 10.54
C TYR A 90 -7.34 -1.13 11.52
N ARG A 91 -7.65 -1.21 12.80
CA ARG A 91 -6.62 -1.06 13.84
C ARG A 91 -5.45 -1.99 13.49
N ARG A 92 -4.23 -1.43 13.38
CA ARG A 92 -2.97 -2.12 13.00
C ARG A 92 -2.70 -2.33 11.52
N ALA A 93 -3.59 -1.97 10.62
CA ALA A 93 -3.29 -2.05 9.20
C ALA A 93 -4.16 -1.13 8.36
N LEU A 94 -3.55 -0.44 7.41
CA LEU A 94 -4.24 0.17 6.29
C LEU A 94 -3.70 -0.44 4.99
N VAL A 95 -4.60 -0.65 4.04
CA VAL A 95 -4.26 -1.00 2.66
C VAL A 95 -5.06 -0.10 1.74
N ALA A 96 -4.38 0.51 0.78
CA ALA A 96 -4.99 1.41 -0.19
C ALA A 96 -4.44 1.19 -1.59
N ARG A 97 -5.30 1.33 -2.59
CA ARG A 97 -4.94 1.33 -4.01
C ARG A 97 -5.62 2.50 -4.70
N THR A 98 -4.83 3.34 -5.34
CA THR A 98 -5.30 4.38 -6.26
C THR A 98 -4.71 4.15 -7.64
N GLY A 99 -5.55 4.25 -8.68
CA GLY A 99 -5.11 4.12 -10.05
C GLY A 99 -6.26 4.20 -11.05
N LEU A 100 -5.93 4.02 -12.32
CA LEU A 100 -6.88 4.12 -13.43
C LEU A 100 -7.79 2.88 -13.52
N TYR A 101 -9.11 3.10 -13.49
CA TYR A 101 -10.10 2.06 -13.69
C TYR A 101 -10.36 1.80 -15.17
N VAL A 102 -9.51 0.94 -15.71
CA VAL A 102 -9.66 0.29 -17.02
C VAL A 102 -9.38 -1.19 -16.84
N ARG A 103 -9.75 -2.03 -17.81
CA ARG A 103 -9.53 -3.48 -17.76
C ARG A 103 -8.31 -3.90 -18.57
N LYS A 104 -7.88 -3.07 -19.52
CA LYS A 104 -6.79 -3.34 -20.45
C LYS A 104 -6.24 -2.05 -21.06
N LYS A 105 -5.09 -2.15 -21.72
CA LYS A 105 -4.38 -1.02 -22.32
C LYS A 105 -5.23 -0.20 -23.28
N GLU A 106 -6.07 -0.84 -24.10
CA GLU A 106 -6.85 -0.19 -25.14
C GLU A 106 -8.00 0.68 -24.59
N GLU A 107 -8.30 0.55 -23.30
CA GLU A 107 -9.34 1.33 -22.62
C GLU A 107 -8.76 2.58 -21.93
N ILE A 108 -7.43 2.78 -21.95
CA ILE A 108 -6.80 4.00 -21.44
C ILE A 108 -7.31 5.21 -22.26
N PRO A 109 -7.84 6.27 -21.61
CA PRO A 109 -8.24 7.48 -22.30
C PRO A 109 -7.07 8.07 -23.10
N PRO A 110 -7.28 8.57 -24.33
CA PRO A 110 -6.19 9.16 -25.14
C PRO A 110 -5.40 10.25 -24.41
N ALA A 111 -6.06 11.03 -23.54
CA ALA A 111 -5.40 12.04 -22.72
C ALA A 111 -4.35 11.46 -21.75
N MET A 112 -4.53 10.22 -21.28
CA MET A 112 -3.66 9.53 -20.34
C MET A 112 -2.74 8.51 -21.02
N GLU A 113 -2.51 8.64 -22.33
CA GLU A 113 -1.59 7.76 -23.05
C GLU A 113 -0.20 7.73 -22.38
N GLY A 114 0.39 6.53 -22.29
CA GLY A 114 1.67 6.32 -21.63
C GLY A 114 1.65 6.36 -20.10
N ILE A 115 0.48 6.44 -19.43
CA ILE A 115 0.40 6.44 -17.95
C ILE A 115 1.12 5.26 -17.31
N VAL A 116 1.10 4.08 -17.95
CA VAL A 116 1.78 2.89 -17.42
C VAL A 116 3.30 3.05 -17.53
N GLU A 117 3.79 3.42 -18.70
CA GLU A 117 5.22 3.49 -19.01
C GLU A 117 5.90 4.71 -18.38
N ASN A 118 5.26 5.88 -18.41
CA ASN A 118 5.86 7.15 -18.01
C ASN A 118 5.59 7.51 -16.55
N PHE A 119 4.60 6.90 -15.90
CA PHE A 119 4.22 7.24 -14.53
C PHE A 119 4.17 6.03 -13.59
N TYR A 120 3.34 5.01 -13.88
CA TYR A 120 3.23 3.86 -12.98
C TYR A 120 4.53 3.04 -12.89
N THR A 121 5.28 2.91 -13.99
CA THR A 121 6.55 2.17 -13.99
C THR A 121 7.64 2.87 -13.16
N PRO A 122 7.92 4.19 -13.32
CA PRO A 122 8.82 4.92 -12.43
C PRO A 122 8.37 4.90 -10.95
N TYR A 123 7.08 5.04 -10.70
CA TYR A 123 6.51 4.93 -9.35
C TYR A 123 6.77 3.53 -8.75
N PHE A 124 6.49 2.48 -9.51
CA PHE A 124 6.67 1.10 -9.07
C PHE A 124 8.14 0.79 -8.79
N LYS A 125 9.07 1.31 -9.60
CA LYS A 125 10.50 1.19 -9.33
C LYS A 125 10.88 1.84 -8.00
N ALA A 126 10.30 3.00 -7.69
CA ALA A 126 10.55 3.68 -6.42
C ALA A 126 9.97 2.91 -5.23
N LEU A 127 8.77 2.35 -5.39
CA LEU A 127 8.16 1.43 -4.42
C LEU A 127 9.06 0.21 -4.16
N CYS A 128 9.57 -0.43 -5.23
CA CYS A 128 10.50 -1.56 -5.11
C CYS A 128 11.75 -1.16 -4.31
N ASN A 129 12.36 -0.03 -4.66
CA ASN A 129 13.55 0.47 -3.96
C ASN A 129 13.27 0.80 -2.49
N TRP A 130 12.06 1.26 -2.15
CA TRP A 130 11.66 1.46 -0.76
C TRP A 130 11.72 0.15 0.02
N TYR A 131 11.10 -0.92 -0.50
CA TYR A 131 11.10 -2.24 0.14
C TYR A 131 12.51 -2.85 0.25
N GLU A 132 13.32 -2.71 -0.79
CA GLU A 132 14.68 -3.28 -0.84
C GLU A 132 15.69 -2.52 0.03
N ALA A 133 15.40 -1.26 0.38
CA ALA A 133 16.21 -0.47 1.31
C ALA A 133 15.91 -0.78 2.78
N LEU A 134 14.86 -1.54 3.10
CA LEU A 134 14.52 -1.90 4.47
C LEU A 134 15.41 -3.03 4.98
N HIS A 135 16.17 -2.75 6.03
CA HIS A 135 16.83 -3.73 6.87
C HIS A 135 17.02 -3.20 8.29
N ILE A 136 17.26 -4.08 9.27
CA ILE A 136 17.59 -3.65 10.63
C ILE A 136 18.87 -2.81 10.59
N GLY A 137 18.84 -1.66 11.26
CA GLY A 137 19.95 -0.71 11.32
C GLY A 137 19.97 0.35 10.21
N ALA A 138 19.22 0.17 9.11
CA ALA A 138 19.09 1.19 8.07
C ALA A 138 18.51 2.49 8.67
N LEU A 139 19.08 3.64 8.29
CA LEU A 139 18.49 4.93 8.63
C LEU A 139 17.27 5.22 7.77
N GLY A 140 16.30 5.93 8.33
CA GLY A 140 15.13 6.38 7.58
C GLY A 140 15.48 7.28 6.39
N ASP A 141 16.60 8.03 6.45
CA ASP A 141 17.10 8.79 5.29
C ASP A 141 17.56 7.86 4.16
N GLU A 142 18.16 6.70 4.46
CA GLU A 142 18.61 5.77 3.42
C GLU A 142 17.44 5.29 2.56
N VAL A 143 16.33 4.93 3.21
CA VAL A 143 15.08 4.53 2.55
C VAL A 143 14.46 5.70 1.79
N PHE A 144 14.42 6.90 2.41
CA PHE A 144 13.94 8.11 1.74
C PHE A 144 14.75 8.44 0.48
N GLN A 145 16.08 8.37 0.54
CA GLN A 145 16.96 8.59 -0.61
C GLN A 145 16.81 7.49 -1.67
N ALA A 146 16.51 6.25 -1.30
CA ALA A 146 16.25 5.17 -2.27
C ALA A 146 15.03 5.48 -3.14
N VAL A 147 13.96 6.01 -2.55
CA VAL A 147 12.78 6.51 -3.29
C VAL A 147 13.13 7.75 -4.10
N LYS A 148 13.77 8.75 -3.48
CA LYS A 148 14.13 10.03 -4.12
C LYS A 148 15.03 9.85 -5.33
N LYS A 149 16.03 8.97 -5.27
CA LYS A 149 16.90 8.66 -6.41
C LYS A 149 16.16 7.98 -7.56
N SER A 150 15.09 7.23 -7.28
CA SER A 150 14.29 6.56 -8.31
C SER A 150 13.35 7.52 -9.03
N ILE A 151 12.72 8.43 -8.28
CA ILE A 151 11.70 9.36 -8.80
C ILE A 151 12.32 10.65 -9.33
N GLY A 152 13.37 11.15 -8.66
CA GLY A 152 13.92 12.48 -8.89
C GLY A 152 13.18 13.54 -8.08
N ASP A 153 12.48 14.44 -8.77
CA ASP A 153 11.76 15.54 -8.14
C ASP A 153 10.39 15.09 -7.61
N PHE A 154 10.30 14.92 -6.28
CA PHE A 154 9.06 14.55 -5.60
C PHE A 154 7.92 15.53 -5.88
N LYS A 155 8.19 16.84 -5.94
CA LYS A 155 7.16 17.83 -6.19
C LYS A 155 6.61 17.69 -7.60
N ALA A 156 7.49 17.54 -8.60
CA ALA A 156 7.07 17.31 -9.98
C ALA A 156 6.32 15.98 -10.15
N PHE A 157 6.67 14.98 -9.35
CA PHE A 157 5.97 13.68 -9.34
C PHE A 157 4.71 13.66 -8.47
N GLY A 158 4.36 14.77 -7.82
CA GLY A 158 3.15 14.89 -7.00
C GLY A 158 3.22 14.18 -5.65
N ILE A 159 4.42 13.96 -5.10
CA ILE A 159 4.64 13.38 -3.78
C ILE A 159 4.83 14.51 -2.77
N GLY A 160 3.82 14.69 -1.90
CA GLY A 160 3.82 15.72 -0.86
C GLY A 160 4.11 15.21 0.56
N LEU A 161 4.01 13.90 0.78
CA LEU A 161 4.18 13.28 2.09
C LEU A 161 5.44 12.41 2.16
N ASN A 162 5.83 12.03 3.38
CA ASN A 162 6.91 11.07 3.58
C ASN A 162 6.51 9.71 2.97
N PRO A 163 7.44 8.99 2.30
CA PRO A 163 7.16 7.68 1.73
C PRO A 163 7.09 6.64 2.86
N GLY A 164 5.94 6.55 3.52
CA GLY A 164 5.68 5.64 4.62
C GLY A 164 5.78 6.23 6.02
N HIS A 165 5.38 5.42 6.99
CA HIS A 165 5.37 5.77 8.41
C HIS A 165 5.31 4.51 9.29
N LEU A 166 5.40 4.72 10.59
CA LEU A 166 5.09 3.70 11.59
C LEU A 166 3.58 3.67 11.84
N THR A 167 3.10 2.50 12.25
CA THR A 167 1.69 2.25 12.56
C THR A 167 1.54 1.44 13.84
N HIS A 168 0.42 1.59 14.53
CA HIS A 168 0.09 0.81 15.72
C HIS A 168 -1.44 0.64 15.81
N THR A 169 -2.08 1.16 16.86
CA THR A 169 -3.54 1.16 16.95
C THR A 169 -4.14 2.31 16.17
N GLU A 170 -3.41 3.41 16.04
CA GLU A 170 -3.66 4.44 15.05
C GLU A 170 -3.00 4.08 13.70
N GLU A 171 -3.51 4.68 12.63
CA GLU A 171 -2.99 4.52 11.28
C GLU A 171 -1.56 5.08 11.18
N TRP A 172 -1.33 6.34 11.60
CA TRP A 172 -0.03 6.99 11.59
C TRP A 172 0.46 7.40 12.99
N THR A 173 1.51 6.75 13.51
CA THR A 173 2.11 7.16 14.81
C THR A 173 3.18 8.23 14.64
N ASN A 174 4.10 8.02 13.70
CA ASN A 174 5.23 8.89 13.39
C ASN A 174 5.87 8.40 12.08
N SER A 175 6.55 9.27 11.34
CA SER A 175 7.35 8.84 10.19
C SER A 175 8.84 9.00 10.50
N ILE A 176 9.64 8.03 10.05
CA ILE A 176 11.10 8.08 10.06
C ILE A 176 11.66 8.31 8.66
N PHE A 177 10.85 8.27 7.61
CA PHE A 177 11.29 8.32 6.22
C PHE A 177 11.28 9.76 5.70
N PHE A 178 12.22 10.57 6.15
CA PHE A 178 12.37 11.96 5.71
C PHE A 178 13.84 12.31 5.49
N GLN A 179 14.09 13.35 4.69
CA GLN A 179 15.43 13.79 4.35
C GLN A 179 16.24 14.12 5.62
N GLY A 180 17.40 13.49 5.78
CA GLY A 180 18.29 13.67 6.92
C GLY A 180 17.82 12.98 8.21
N SER A 181 16.84 12.08 8.14
CA SER A 181 16.43 11.26 9.28
C SER A 181 17.57 10.40 9.80
N THR A 182 17.85 10.53 11.11
CA THR A 182 18.86 9.75 11.84
C THR A 182 18.27 8.57 12.60
N HIS A 183 16.98 8.29 12.42
CA HIS A 183 16.29 7.19 13.09
C HIS A 183 16.53 5.88 12.37
N GLN A 184 16.94 4.85 13.12
CA GLN A 184 17.18 3.51 12.59
C GLN A 184 15.91 2.66 12.60
N ILE A 185 15.77 1.82 11.59
CA ILE A 185 14.84 0.69 11.56
C ILE A 185 15.30 -0.37 12.56
N LYS A 186 14.36 -0.88 13.38
CA LYS A 186 14.64 -1.86 14.44
C LYS A 186 13.59 -2.96 14.43
N SER A 187 13.99 -4.12 14.95
CA SER A 187 13.06 -5.21 15.27
C SER A 187 11.91 -4.71 16.16
N GLY A 188 10.71 -5.22 15.94
CA GLY A 188 9.48 -4.81 16.63
C GLY A 188 8.81 -3.56 16.05
N MET A 189 9.34 -2.94 14.98
CA MET A 189 8.64 -1.85 14.30
C MET A 189 7.59 -2.39 13.34
N ALA A 190 6.35 -1.92 13.45
CA ALA A 190 5.34 -2.02 12.39
C ALA A 190 5.36 -0.75 11.53
N LEU A 191 5.39 -0.94 10.22
CA LEU A 191 5.59 0.09 9.21
C LEU A 191 4.49 0.00 8.16
N GLN A 192 4.21 1.11 7.51
CA GLN A 192 3.44 1.14 6.29
C GLN A 192 4.31 1.71 5.18
N CYS A 193 4.38 0.98 4.07
CA CYS A 193 4.79 1.56 2.80
C CYS A 193 3.61 2.40 2.34
N ASP A 194 3.76 3.72 2.31
CA ASP A 194 2.71 4.65 1.90
C ASP A 194 3.31 5.70 0.97
N ILE A 195 3.15 5.52 -0.34
CA ILE A 195 3.67 6.46 -1.34
C ILE A 195 2.51 6.96 -2.18
N ILE A 196 2.15 8.23 -1.98
CA ILE A 196 1.04 8.90 -2.66
C ILE A 196 1.61 9.85 -3.71
N ALA A 197 1.24 9.66 -4.98
CA ALA A 197 1.72 10.49 -6.09
C ALA A 197 0.55 11.00 -6.96
N PHE A 198 0.39 12.33 -7.03
CA PHE A 198 -0.59 13.02 -7.86
C PHE A 198 0.10 14.14 -8.67
N PRO A 199 0.70 13.83 -9.84
CA PRO A 199 1.47 14.79 -10.62
C PRO A 199 0.60 15.84 -11.33
N GLY A 200 -0.72 15.63 -11.38
CA GLY A 200 -1.65 16.46 -12.16
C GLY A 200 -1.67 16.07 -13.64
N GLU A 201 -2.33 16.86 -14.46
CA GLU A 201 -2.54 16.55 -15.88
C GLU A 201 -1.23 16.20 -16.63
N PRO A 202 -1.22 15.17 -17.49
CA PRO A 202 -2.37 14.33 -17.86
C PRO A 202 -2.66 13.16 -16.90
N TYR A 203 -1.80 12.90 -15.92
CA TYR A 203 -1.90 11.70 -15.09
C TYR A 203 -2.54 12.02 -13.73
N GLY A 204 -3.71 11.45 -13.44
CA GLY A 204 -4.39 11.79 -12.21
C GLY A 204 -3.60 11.41 -10.95
N GLY A 205 -3.31 10.12 -10.74
CA GLY A 205 -2.50 9.70 -9.60
C GLY A 205 -2.31 8.19 -9.44
N VAL A 206 -1.45 7.82 -8.49
CA VAL A 206 -1.20 6.44 -8.04
C VAL A 206 -0.86 6.43 -6.56
N HIS A 207 -1.36 5.40 -5.88
CA HIS A 207 -1.10 5.19 -4.45
C HIS A 207 -1.13 3.70 -4.16
N ILE A 208 -0.11 3.25 -3.46
CA ILE A 208 -0.01 1.92 -2.87
C ILE A 208 0.33 2.12 -1.41
N GLU A 209 -0.53 1.56 -0.58
CA GLU A 209 -0.32 1.48 0.86
C GLU A 209 -0.39 0.02 1.30
N ASP A 210 0.62 -0.46 2.02
CA ASP A 210 0.61 -1.78 2.65
C ASP A 210 1.41 -1.80 3.95
N GLY A 211 0.88 -2.53 4.94
CA GLY A 211 1.57 -2.79 6.20
C GLY A 211 2.65 -3.87 6.11
N LEU A 212 3.69 -3.74 6.92
CA LEU A 212 4.70 -4.75 7.20
C LEU A 212 5.22 -4.59 8.63
N PHE A 213 5.99 -5.56 9.12
CA PHE A 213 6.78 -5.35 10.33
C PHE A 213 8.20 -5.86 10.19
N VAL A 214 9.07 -5.43 11.09
CA VAL A 214 10.47 -5.82 11.15
C VAL A 214 10.68 -6.77 12.33
N ALA A 215 11.26 -7.94 12.07
CA ALA A 215 11.51 -8.97 13.06
C ALA A 215 12.93 -9.53 12.90
N ASP A 216 13.75 -9.38 13.95
CA ASP A 216 15.04 -10.07 14.03
C ASP A 216 14.89 -11.60 14.07
N GLU A 217 16.01 -12.31 14.01
CA GLU A 217 16.06 -13.78 14.01
C GLU A 217 15.29 -14.39 15.20
N ALA A 218 15.55 -13.94 16.43
CA ALA A 218 14.87 -14.45 17.63
C ALA A 218 13.35 -14.22 17.57
N THR A 219 12.90 -13.06 17.08
CA THR A 219 11.49 -12.74 16.91
C THR A 219 10.85 -13.64 15.84
N ARG A 220 11.54 -13.88 14.72
CA ARG A 220 11.08 -14.77 13.64
C ARG A 220 10.98 -16.23 14.11
N GLU A 221 11.93 -16.71 14.90
CA GLU A 221 11.87 -18.05 15.51
C GLU A 221 10.64 -18.22 16.41
N ILE A 222 10.35 -17.22 17.26
CA ILE A 222 9.15 -17.24 18.11
C ILE A 222 7.88 -17.27 17.25
N ILE A 223 7.81 -16.44 16.20
CA ILE A 223 6.66 -16.42 15.27
C ILE A 223 6.48 -17.79 14.59
N GLN A 224 7.57 -18.39 14.11
CA GLN A 224 7.54 -19.67 13.42
C GLN A 224 7.00 -20.79 14.34
N VAL A 225 7.39 -20.80 15.62
CA VAL A 225 6.98 -21.82 16.59
C VAL A 225 5.57 -21.57 17.13
N GLN A 226 5.27 -20.34 17.54
CA GLN A 226 4.02 -20.02 18.24
C GLN A 226 2.86 -19.65 17.31
N TYR A 227 3.16 -19.13 16.12
CA TYR A 227 2.17 -18.63 15.15
C TYR A 227 2.42 -19.18 13.74
N PRO A 228 2.48 -20.51 13.56
CA PRO A 228 2.90 -21.14 12.30
C PRO A 228 2.03 -20.77 11.10
N ASP A 229 0.75 -20.44 11.30
CA ASP A 229 -0.14 -20.04 10.20
C ASP A 229 0.12 -18.62 9.70
N SER A 230 0.46 -17.68 10.59
CA SER A 230 0.93 -16.35 10.21
C SER A 230 2.28 -16.44 9.51
N TRP A 231 3.20 -17.26 10.05
CA TRP A 231 4.49 -17.52 9.40
C TRP A 231 4.34 -18.02 7.95
N LYS A 232 3.48 -19.03 7.73
CA LYS A 232 3.20 -19.55 6.38
C LYS A 232 2.66 -18.47 5.42
N ARG A 233 1.79 -17.57 5.90
CA ARG A 233 1.27 -16.47 5.08
C ARG A 233 2.36 -15.47 4.72
N ILE A 234 3.16 -15.05 5.70
CA ILE A 234 4.30 -14.14 5.51
C ILE A 234 5.27 -14.73 4.49
N GLU A 235 5.70 -15.96 4.65
CA GLU A 235 6.64 -16.63 3.74
C GLU A 235 6.08 -16.75 2.31
N LYS A 236 4.77 -17.03 2.18
CA LYS A 236 4.11 -17.04 0.86
C LYS A 236 4.16 -15.65 0.20
N ARG A 237 3.91 -14.58 0.95
CA ARG A 237 4.00 -13.20 0.45
C ARG A 237 5.42 -12.84 0.04
N ARG A 238 6.42 -13.15 0.87
CA ARG A 238 7.85 -12.97 0.56
C ARG A 238 8.23 -13.68 -0.73
N LYS A 239 7.78 -14.92 -0.92
CA LYS A 239 7.98 -15.69 -2.15
C LYS A 239 7.35 -15.00 -3.36
N ILE A 240 6.11 -14.52 -3.26
CA ILE A 240 5.44 -13.80 -4.35
C ILE A 240 6.19 -12.49 -4.69
N MET A 241 6.58 -11.70 -3.69
CA MET A 241 7.35 -10.47 -3.90
C MET A 241 8.64 -10.77 -4.68
N LYS A 242 9.38 -11.80 -4.30
CA LYS A 242 10.63 -12.18 -4.99
C LYS A 242 10.39 -12.77 -6.38
N GLU A 243 9.58 -13.82 -6.48
CA GLU A 243 9.46 -14.63 -7.70
C GLU A 243 8.51 -14.04 -8.74
N THR A 244 7.51 -13.26 -8.32
CA THR A 244 6.52 -12.66 -9.22
C THR A 244 6.80 -11.19 -9.48
N LEU A 245 7.12 -10.41 -8.46
CA LEU A 245 7.32 -8.96 -8.59
C LEU A 245 8.79 -8.56 -8.81
N GLY A 246 9.74 -9.45 -8.51
CA GLY A 246 11.18 -9.16 -8.60
C GLY A 246 11.72 -8.29 -7.45
N ILE A 247 10.99 -8.21 -6.32
CA ILE A 247 11.35 -7.37 -5.17
C ILE A 247 12.13 -8.21 -4.15
N HIS A 248 13.37 -7.81 -3.87
CA HIS A 248 14.28 -8.53 -2.98
C HIS A 248 14.36 -7.88 -1.60
N ILE A 249 13.47 -8.29 -0.69
CA ILE A 249 13.44 -7.78 0.69
C ILE A 249 14.37 -8.53 1.63
N ALA A 250 14.91 -7.83 2.64
CA ALA A 250 15.73 -8.42 3.70
C ALA A 250 14.94 -9.45 4.52
N ASP A 251 15.66 -10.34 5.19
CA ASP A 251 15.12 -11.50 5.90
C ASP A 251 14.24 -11.15 7.10
N GLU A 252 14.47 -9.98 7.68
CA GLU A 252 13.73 -9.39 8.79
C GLU A 252 12.45 -8.65 8.37
N VAL A 253 12.20 -8.42 7.07
CA VAL A 253 11.04 -7.66 6.58
C VAL A 253 9.86 -8.59 6.36
N MET A 254 8.82 -8.44 7.17
CA MET A 254 7.67 -9.36 7.24
C MET A 254 6.41 -8.71 6.63
N PRO A 255 6.08 -8.99 5.36
CA PRO A 255 4.89 -8.44 4.71
C PRO A 255 3.57 -8.98 5.29
N THR A 256 2.58 -8.11 5.42
CA THR A 256 1.28 -8.44 6.05
C THR A 256 0.09 -8.44 5.07
N SER A 257 0.26 -7.88 3.87
CA SER A 257 -0.79 -7.75 2.85
C SER A 257 -0.79 -8.93 1.88
N ASP A 258 -1.97 -9.49 1.55
CA ASP A 258 -2.10 -10.50 0.49
C ASP A 258 -1.88 -9.93 -0.92
N ILE A 259 -1.89 -8.60 -1.06
CA ILE A 259 -1.55 -7.87 -2.29
C ILE A 259 -0.32 -6.99 -2.10
N GLN A 260 0.60 -7.35 -1.19
CA GLN A 260 1.76 -6.54 -0.84
C GLN A 260 2.53 -6.06 -2.07
N ALA A 261 2.75 -4.75 -2.17
CA ALA A 261 3.45 -4.07 -3.26
C ALA A 261 2.83 -4.25 -4.65
N MET A 262 1.69 -4.94 -4.79
CA MET A 262 1.08 -5.16 -6.10
C MET A 262 0.48 -3.87 -6.65
N LEU A 263 1.05 -3.38 -7.76
CA LEU A 263 0.49 -2.31 -8.58
C LEU A 263 -0.30 -2.91 -9.73
N PHE A 264 -1.60 -2.63 -9.75
CA PHE A 264 -2.49 -2.98 -10.87
C PHE A 264 -2.47 -1.82 -11.88
N PRO A 265 -1.82 -1.95 -13.05
CA PRO A 265 -1.83 -0.87 -14.04
C PRO A 265 -3.24 -0.61 -14.58
N TYR A 266 -4.12 -1.62 -14.48
CA TYR A 266 -5.52 -1.60 -14.88
C TYR A 266 -6.35 -2.06 -13.68
N MET A 267 -6.94 -1.14 -12.93
CA MET A 267 -7.63 -1.47 -11.68
C MET A 267 -8.86 -2.37 -11.89
N GLY A 268 -9.40 -2.43 -13.10
CA GLY A 268 -10.47 -3.34 -13.51
C GLY A 268 -10.01 -4.76 -13.88
N ASP A 269 -8.70 -5.04 -13.89
CA ASP A 269 -8.15 -6.40 -14.02
C ASP A 269 -6.99 -6.65 -13.04
N THR A 270 -7.35 -7.13 -11.85
CA THR A 270 -6.40 -7.42 -10.76
C THR A 270 -5.48 -8.63 -11.03
N LYS A 271 -5.61 -9.30 -12.18
CA LYS A 271 -4.67 -10.37 -12.59
C LYS A 271 -3.41 -9.81 -13.23
N ILE A 272 -3.45 -8.56 -13.70
CA ILE A 272 -2.33 -7.87 -14.30
C ILE A 272 -1.66 -7.03 -13.23
N VAL A 273 -0.37 -7.29 -12.99
CA VAL A 273 0.46 -6.54 -12.03
C VAL A 273 1.76 -6.12 -12.69
N LEU A 274 2.28 -4.96 -12.29
CA LEU A 274 3.64 -4.57 -12.68
C LEU A 274 4.68 -5.47 -11.99
N LYS A 275 5.82 -5.63 -12.68
CA LYS A 275 6.97 -6.42 -12.26
C LYS A 275 8.23 -5.62 -12.54
N LYS A 276 9.24 -5.78 -11.69
CA LYS A 276 10.50 -5.04 -11.78
C LYS A 276 11.34 -5.49 -12.97
#